data_AF-A0A498J189-F1
#
_entry.id   AF-A0A498J189-F1
#
_cell.length_a   1.000
_cell.length_b   1.000
_cell.length_c   1.000
_cell.angle_alpha   90.00
_cell.angle_beta   90.00
_cell.angle_gamma   90.00
#
_symmetry.space_group_name_H-M   'P 1'
#
loop_
_entity.id
_entity.type
_entity.pdbx_description
1 polymer ?
#
loop_
_entity_poly.entity_id
_entity_poly.type
_entity_poly.pdbx_seq_one_letter_code
_entity_poly.pdbx_strand_id
1 'polypeptide(L)'
;MKEVQVAKARAFYGFQITIENIHSKMYSLLLKMYIKDSEEKHRLFHAIDTIPCVAKKAQWTLRWIGGSESFAKQIMAAWRESYGTRWRSKGSSCATRCLVRWWG
;
A
#
# COMPACT_ATOMS: atom_id res chain seq x y z
N MET A 1 -2.35 10.01 -13.91
CA MET A 1 -3.58 10.71 -14.36
C MET A 1 -3.60 11.07 -15.84
N LYS A 2 -2.46 11.15 -16.55
CA LYS A 2 -2.42 11.45 -18.00
C LYS A 2 -3.16 10.42 -18.89
N GLU A 3 -3.40 9.21 -18.39
CA GLU A 3 -3.95 8.10 -19.18
C GLU A 3 -5.48 7.94 -19.06
N VAL A 4 -6.13 8.57 -18.08
CA VAL A 4 -7.58 8.48 -17.87
C VAL A 4 -8.26 9.75 -18.40
N GLN A 5 -8.93 9.62 -19.55
CA GLN A 5 -9.56 10.76 -20.23
C GLN A 5 -11.01 11.02 -19.80
N VAL A 6 -11.67 10.03 -19.18
CA VAL A 6 -13.07 10.14 -18.75
C VAL A 6 -13.18 10.99 -17.49
N ALA A 7 -13.97 12.08 -17.55
CA ALA A 7 -14.10 13.05 -16.46
C ALA A 7 -14.62 12.42 -15.15
N LYS A 8 -15.60 11.51 -15.23
CA LYS A 8 -16.13 10.79 -14.04
C LYS A 8 -15.05 9.93 -13.36
N ALA A 9 -14.23 9.24 -14.15
CA ALA A 9 -13.14 8.43 -13.62
C ALA A 9 -12.04 9.29 -12.99
N ARG A 10 -11.71 10.45 -13.58
CA ARG A 10 -10.77 11.41 -12.97
C ARG A 10 -11.27 11.94 -11.62
N ALA A 11 -12.55 12.28 -11.52
CA ALA A 11 -13.13 12.71 -10.26
C ALA A 11 -13.01 11.61 -9.19
N PHE A 12 -13.33 10.36 -9.54
CA PHE A 12 -13.18 9.21 -8.64
C PHE A 12 -11.73 9.01 -8.18
N TYR A 13 -10.76 8.97 -9.09
CA TYR A 13 -9.34 8.86 -8.71
C TYR A 13 -8.85 10.07 -7.89
N GLY A 14 -9.38 11.27 -8.13
CA GLY A 14 -9.08 12.46 -7.33
C GLY A 14 -9.56 12.32 -5.88
N PHE A 15 -10.76 11.78 -5.68
CA PHE A 15 -11.25 11.44 -4.33
C PHE A 15 -10.42 10.33 -3.69
N GLN A 16 -10.05 9.29 -4.42
CA GLN A 16 -9.19 8.23 -3.91
C GLN A 16 -7.85 8.79 -3.42
N ILE A 17 -7.19 9.67 -4.18
CA ILE A 17 -5.94 10.32 -3.75
C ILE A 17 -6.16 11.13 -2.46
N THR A 18 -7.27 11.85 -2.37
CA THR A 18 -7.59 12.66 -1.18
C THR A 18 -7.81 11.78 0.06
N ILE A 19 -8.56 10.70 -0.11
CA ILE A 19 -8.83 9.71 0.95
C ILE A 19 -7.52 9.04 1.40
N GLU A 20 -6.67 8.60 0.46
CA GLU A 20 -5.38 7.99 0.78
C GLU A 20 -4.44 8.95 1.53
N ASN A 21 -4.48 10.25 1.21
CA ASN A 21 -3.74 11.26 1.97
C ASN A 21 -4.25 11.40 3.41
N ILE A 22 -5.56 11.32 3.62
CA ILE A 22 -6.17 11.32 4.96
C ILE A 22 -5.80 10.03 5.70
N HIS A 23 -5.86 8.87 5.03
CA HIS A 23 -5.43 7.58 5.60
C HIS A 23 -3.97 7.63 6.07
N SER A 24 -3.06 8.19 5.27
CA SER A 24 -1.66 8.35 5.65
C SER A 24 -1.49 9.20 6.92
N LYS A 25 -2.23 10.31 7.03
CA LYS A 25 -2.23 11.16 8.24
C LYS A 25 -2.81 10.44 9.46
N MET A 26 -3.91 9.72 9.28
CA MET A 26 -4.54 8.94 10.34
C MET A 26 -3.58 7.88 10.89
N TYR A 27 -2.97 7.07 10.03
CA TYR A 27 -2.01 6.05 10.48
C TYR A 27 -0.79 6.65 11.17
N SER A 28 -0.27 7.78 10.67
CA SER A 28 0.83 8.49 11.31
C SER A 28 0.47 8.99 12.71
N LEU A 29 -0.79 9.41 12.93
CA LEU A 29 -1.28 9.83 14.24
C LEU A 29 -1.47 8.64 15.18
N LEU A 30 -2.09 7.56 14.70
CA LEU A 30 -2.27 6.33 15.47
C LEU A 30 -0.92 5.79 15.95
N LEU A 31 0.08 5.75 15.07
CA LEU A 31 1.42 5.29 15.42
C LEU A 31 2.04 6.14 16.53
N LYS A 32 1.85 7.47 16.49
CA LYS A 32 2.30 8.39 17.55
C LYS A 32 1.59 8.17 18.88
N MET A 33 0.31 7.77 18.86
CA MET A 33 -0.48 7.56 20.08
C MET A 33 -0.20 6.20 20.74
N TYR A 34 -0.05 5.14 19.94
CA TYR A 34 0.15 3.80 20.47
C TYR A 34 1.58 3.53 20.92
N ILE A 35 2.57 4.17 20.29
CA ILE A 35 3.99 3.88 20.53
C ILE A 35 4.63 5.07 21.25
N LYS A 36 4.89 4.86 22.54
CA LYS A 36 5.51 5.87 23.42
C LYS A 36 7.03 5.91 23.28
N ASP A 37 7.64 4.79 22.89
CA ASP A 37 9.10 4.70 22.72
C ASP A 37 9.56 5.37 21.41
N SER A 38 10.60 6.19 21.52
CA SER A 38 11.06 7.00 20.39
C SER A 38 11.87 6.21 19.36
N GLU A 39 12.57 5.17 19.78
CA GLU A 39 13.36 4.31 18.88
C GLU A 39 12.46 3.39 18.07
N GLU A 40 11.48 2.75 18.72
CA GLU A 40 10.51 1.89 18.05
C GLU A 40 9.65 2.68 17.04
N LYS A 41 9.28 3.91 17.41
CA LYS A 41 8.59 4.83 16.50
C LYS A 41 9.43 5.14 15.26
N HIS A 42 10.71 5.44 15.43
CA HIS A 42 11.61 5.68 14.30
C HIS A 42 11.73 4.43 13.42
N ARG A 43 11.91 3.26 14.03
CA ARG A 43 11.97 1.97 13.30
C ARG A 43 10.75 1.72 12.43
N LEU A 44 9.55 2.02 12.94
CA LEU A 44 8.28 1.78 12.24
C LEU A 44 7.97 2.84 11.17
N PHE A 45 8.43 4.08 11.33
CA PHE A 45 8.39 5.05 10.23
C PHE A 45 9.34 4.66 9.09
N HIS A 46 10.46 3.99 9.40
CA HIS A 46 11.39 3.42 8.44
C HIS A 46 11.12 1.93 8.17
N ALA A 47 9.87 1.47 8.33
CA ALA A 47 9.51 0.05 8.17
C ALA A 47 9.87 -0.53 6.80
N ILE A 48 9.98 0.29 5.75
CA ILE A 48 10.41 -0.14 4.42
C ILE A 48 11.83 -0.71 4.44
N ASP A 49 12.71 -0.17 5.28
CA ASP A 49 14.12 -0.58 5.38
C ASP A 49 14.36 -1.53 6.56
N THR A 50 13.61 -1.35 7.64
CA THR A 50 13.82 -2.09 8.90
C THR A 50 13.05 -3.41 8.97
N ILE A 51 11.91 -3.53 8.27
CA ILE A 51 11.04 -4.71 8.32
C ILE A 51 11.05 -5.45 6.98
N PRO A 52 11.60 -6.68 6.91
CA PRO A 52 11.83 -7.38 5.65
C PRO A 52 10.53 -7.76 4.92
N CYS A 53 9.40 -7.92 5.62
CA CYS A 53 8.12 -8.19 4.97
C CYS A 53 7.55 -6.94 4.27
N VAL A 54 7.77 -5.74 4.84
CA VAL A 54 7.36 -4.46 4.24
C VAL A 54 8.28 -4.12 3.08
N ALA A 55 9.59 -4.33 3.22
CA ALA A 55 10.58 -4.14 2.16
C ALA A 55 10.22 -4.96 0.90
N LYS A 56 9.86 -6.24 1.07
CA LYS A 56 9.47 -7.12 -0.05
C LYS A 56 8.22 -6.62 -0.77
N LYS A 57 7.23 -6.11 -0.03
CA LYS A 57 6.02 -5.51 -0.60
C LYS A 57 6.31 -4.20 -1.33
N ALA A 58 7.16 -3.35 -0.75
CA ALA A 58 7.59 -2.10 -1.37
C ALA A 58 8.34 -2.36 -2.69
N GLN A 59 9.33 -3.26 -2.68
CA GLN A 59 10.05 -3.67 -3.89
C GLN A 59 9.12 -4.27 -4.96
N TRP A 60 8.13 -5.05 -4.54
CA TRP A 60 7.14 -5.59 -5.47
C TRP A 60 6.33 -4.47 -6.13
N THR A 61 5.85 -3.51 -5.35
CA THR A 61 5.05 -2.38 -5.83
C THR A 61 5.87 -1.49 -6.78
N LEU A 62 7.13 -1.20 -6.45
CA LEU A 62 8.03 -0.39 -7.27
C LEU A 62 8.24 -0.99 -8.68
N ARG A 63 8.30 -2.32 -8.80
CA ARG A 63 8.41 -3.00 -10.11
C ARG A 63 7.21 -2.73 -11.02
N TRP A 64 6.01 -2.53 -10.46
CA TRP A 64 4.80 -2.29 -11.25
C TRP A 64 4.59 -0.82 -11.58
N ILE A 65 4.98 0.09 -10.67
CA ILE A 65 4.87 1.54 -10.89
C ILE A 65 5.86 2.01 -11.96
N GLY A 66 7.07 1.45 -12.00
CA GLY A 66 8.11 1.80 -12.98
C GLY A 66 8.15 0.92 -14.23
N GLY A 67 7.25 -0.06 -14.34
CA GLY A 67 7.25 -1.00 -15.47
C GLY A 67 6.69 -0.39 -16.76
N SER A 68 7.18 -0.84 -17.91
CA SER A 68 6.66 -0.48 -19.24
C SER A 68 5.37 -1.22 -19.62
N GLU A 69 4.74 -1.92 -18.68
CA GLU A 69 3.52 -2.69 -18.90
C GLU A 69 2.30 -1.79 -19.05
N SER A 70 1.24 -2.31 -19.70
CA SER A 70 0.01 -1.56 -19.92
C SER A 70 -0.63 -1.10 -18.61
N PHE A 71 -1.24 0.09 -18.63
CA PHE A 71 -1.93 0.69 -17.49
C PHE A 71 -2.92 -0.26 -16.80
N ALA A 72 -3.68 -1.01 -17.60
CA ALA A 72 -4.63 -2.00 -17.09
C ALA A 72 -3.93 -3.11 -16.28
N LYS A 73 -2.77 -3.60 -16.72
CA LYS A 73 -1.98 -4.58 -15.97
C LYS A 73 -1.39 -3.98 -14.70
N GLN A 74 -0.92 -2.73 -14.73
CA GLN A 74 -0.40 -2.04 -13.55
C GLN A 74 -1.48 -1.89 -12.48
N ILE A 75 -2.69 -1.46 -12.87
CA ILE A 75 -3.86 -1.40 -11.98
C ILE A 75 -4.17 -2.80 -11.46
N MET A 76 -4.34 -3.80 -12.32
CA MET A 76 -4.67 -5.16 -11.87
C MET A 76 -3.63 -5.74 -10.90
N ALA A 77 -2.35 -5.44 -11.11
CA ALA A 77 -1.28 -5.82 -10.20
C ALA A 77 -1.42 -5.08 -8.86
N ALA A 78 -1.51 -3.76 -8.86
CA ALA A 78 -1.68 -2.96 -7.64
C ALA A 78 -2.89 -3.42 -6.82
N TRP A 79 -4.04 -3.63 -7.47
CA TRP A 79 -5.24 -4.12 -6.81
C TRP A 79 -5.08 -5.57 -6.30
N ARG A 80 -4.34 -6.43 -7.01
CA ARG A 80 -4.05 -7.80 -6.54
C ARG A 80 -3.22 -7.81 -5.26
N GLU A 81 -2.27 -6.89 -5.12
CA GLU A 81 -1.47 -6.79 -3.91
C GLU A 81 -2.27 -6.23 -2.73
N SER A 82 -3.09 -5.22 -2.98
CA SER A 82 -3.91 -4.56 -1.95
C SER A 82 -5.11 -5.38 -1.50
N TYR A 83 -5.76 -6.13 -2.41
CA TYR A 83 -7.05 -6.80 -2.15
C TYR A 83 -7.03 -8.33 -2.38
N GLY A 84 -5.98 -8.89 -3.01
CA GLY A 84 -5.90 -10.30 -3.37
C GLY A 84 -5.14 -11.18 -2.37
N THR A 85 -5.83 -12.17 -1.79
CA THR A 85 -5.30 -13.12 -0.79
C THR A 85 -4.38 -14.23 -1.34
N ARG A 86 -3.58 -13.99 -2.38
CA ARG A 86 -2.65 -15.03 -2.89
C ARG A 86 -1.28 -14.52 -3.28
N TRP A 87 -0.50 -14.16 -2.27
CA TRP A 87 0.96 -14.24 -2.30
C TRP A 87 1.38 -15.70 -2.47
N ARG A 88 1.74 -16.12 -3.68
CA ARG A 88 2.40 -17.41 -3.94
C ARG A 88 3.91 -17.21 -4.10
N SER A 89 4.54 -16.63 -3.10
CA SER A 89 5.99 -16.78 -2.91
C SER A 89 6.19 -18.03 -2.07
N LYS A 90 6.95 -19.00 -2.58
CA LYS A 90 7.38 -20.18 -1.81
C LYS A 90 7.94 -19.69 -0.45
N GLY A 91 7.30 -20.09 0.66
CA GLY A 91 7.95 -20.10 1.98
C GLY A 91 7.84 -18.88 2.91
N SER A 92 6.82 -18.03 2.85
CA SER A 92 6.61 -17.04 3.93
C SER A 92 5.14 -16.88 4.31
N SER A 93 4.71 -17.71 5.26
CA SER A 93 3.44 -17.60 5.99
C SER A 93 3.58 -16.55 7.08
N CYS A 94 3.28 -15.29 6.77
CA CYS A 94 3.01 -14.30 7.81
C CYS A 94 2.23 -13.11 7.23
N ALA A 95 1.16 -12.72 7.90
CA ALA A 95 0.55 -11.39 7.82
C ALA A 95 -0.42 -11.03 6.67
N THR A 96 -1.08 -11.96 5.98
CA THR A 96 -2.17 -11.61 5.02
C THR A 96 -3.59 -11.71 5.59
N ARG A 97 -3.78 -12.16 6.83
CA ARG A 97 -5.14 -12.39 7.38
C ARG A 97 -5.73 -11.21 8.16
N CYS A 98 -4.96 -10.19 8.52
CA CYS A 98 -5.43 -9.13 9.43
C CYS A 98 -6.02 -7.88 8.74
N LEU A 99 -5.62 -7.54 7.52
CA LEU A 99 -6.02 -6.26 6.90
C LEU A 99 -7.34 -6.31 6.13
N VAL A 100 -7.80 -7.49 5.71
CA VAL A 100 -9.07 -7.66 4.98
C VAL A 100 -10.29 -7.40 5.88
N ARG A 101 -10.14 -7.40 7.21
CA ARG A 101 -11.25 -7.20 8.15
C ARG A 101 -11.52 -5.73 8.52
N TRP A 102 -10.69 -4.80 8.06
CA TRP A 102 -10.84 -3.36 8.32
C TRP A 102 -11.36 -2.57 7.12
N TRP A 103 -11.61 -3.24 6.00
CA TRP A 103 -12.08 -2.66 4.73
C TRP A 103 -13.27 -3.47 4.19
N GLY A 104 -14.20 -3.78 5.09
CA GLY A 104 -15.48 -4.44 4.82
C GLY A 104 -16.48 -4.03 5.88
#